data_AF-A0A3A5AT14-F1
#
_entry.id   AF-A0A3A5AT14-F1
#
_cell.length_a   1.000
_cell.length_b   1.000
_cell.length_c   1.000
_cell.angle_alpha   90.00
_cell.angle_beta   90.00
_cell.angle_gamma   90.00
#
_symmetry.space_group_name_H-M   'P 1'
#
loop_
_entity.id
_entity.type
_entity.pdbx_description
1 polymer ?
#
loop_
_entity_poly.entity_id
_entity_poly.type
_entity_poly.pdbx_seq_one_letter_code
_entity_poly.pdbx_strand_id
1 'polypeptide(L)'
;MEYFSEVQLGGYTLAAFRQGAAIRDRYVLKDFLEYVHIQQGLLAPYDSSYPLVEPRELLPSFEKNFAEYHHLPSFSLAAFNRPLSYQEEIFQFDLLHTQEEGGKKALRENLDRIIPHLDRDLRPGFKQRFAAKDLTELAHYQELGEFLFHMDRAQVIAKDHRGDFRLLGVYASFPSDLDTELKTFGRSLGKFKRLDSPTYERERYFVYQFLMELYGFPIAAERRTSAALFARKLSRLKEQYLVKVLGQSDRTITSLSGFDQKKYPLVEKTALISLPKALAEALPHLWDQGFYADPERRVAILKVTYQQHKYNRFNVLEDRALAVVKQEIIHPYHGGRDTSLNILKDTKRFLKELTDIVRGEHGGTISYRRAELLASTKTHEERLKFLSAWLTKNQRRLGTYSQESFEAAKKMLNTYLLNREHREVFAKHAELHREVVQQLAYVFQAHQLQPLEKLSQKDGPPIGPTRRLEGALAFLESKKDELPYFYPDLFDKCVNLWDQILAYPYFKEMLTWPEAPATPFRRRVWEMLVQGQNLMKELMEQHLQVHTEAQRGTPFPVLAPKKQP
;
A
#
# COMPACT_ATOMS: atom_id res chain seq x y z
N MET A 1 -32.61 -10.49 6.15
CA MET A 1 -31.66 -11.57 6.49
C MET A 1 -30.57 -10.97 7.35
N GLU A 2 -30.08 -11.68 8.36
CA GLU A 2 -28.97 -11.20 9.21
C GLU A 2 -27.64 -11.52 8.53
N TYR A 3 -26.74 -10.53 8.42
CA TYR A 3 -25.41 -10.76 7.89
C TYR A 3 -24.61 -11.73 8.75
N PHE A 4 -23.84 -12.61 8.10
CA PHE A 4 -22.97 -13.60 8.73
C PHE A 4 -23.65 -14.65 9.63
N SER A 5 -24.96 -14.87 9.47
CA SER A 5 -25.74 -15.82 10.28
C SER A 5 -25.28 -17.28 10.14
N GLU A 6 -24.64 -17.65 9.03
CA GLU A 6 -24.22 -19.02 8.71
C GLU A 6 -22.69 -19.23 8.85
N VAL A 7 -21.97 -18.22 9.36
CA VAL A 7 -20.51 -18.30 9.51
C VAL A 7 -20.14 -19.32 10.59
N GLN A 8 -19.17 -20.18 10.27
CA GLN A 8 -18.58 -21.18 11.16
C GLN A 8 -17.12 -20.84 11.44
N LEU A 9 -16.72 -20.81 12.72
CA LEU A 9 -15.39 -20.47 13.22
C LEU A 9 -14.94 -21.48 14.27
N GLY A 10 -13.81 -22.14 14.05
CA GLY A 10 -13.23 -23.04 15.06
C GLY A 10 -14.18 -24.16 15.54
N GLY A 11 -15.12 -24.60 14.69
CA GLY A 11 -16.13 -25.61 15.02
C GLY A 11 -17.44 -25.08 15.62
N TYR A 12 -17.60 -23.77 15.78
CA TYR A 12 -18.80 -23.14 16.32
C TYR A 12 -19.37 -22.09 15.35
N THR A 13 -20.68 -21.84 15.40
CA THR A 13 -21.29 -20.74 14.64
C THR A 13 -20.88 -19.39 15.25
N LEU A 14 -20.91 -18.32 14.45
CA LEU A 14 -20.74 -16.96 14.98
C LEU A 14 -21.78 -16.65 16.07
N ALA A 15 -23.01 -17.17 15.94
CA ALA A 15 -24.07 -17.06 16.93
C ALA A 15 -23.73 -17.76 18.26
N ALA A 16 -23.03 -18.90 18.24
CA ALA A 16 -22.62 -19.58 19.46
C ALA A 16 -21.62 -18.76 20.29
N PHE A 17 -20.72 -18.00 19.64
CA PHE A 17 -19.84 -17.06 20.35
C PHE A 17 -20.61 -15.91 21.00
N ARG A 18 -21.69 -15.42 20.37
CA ARG A 18 -22.61 -14.44 20.97
C ARG A 18 -23.39 -15.01 22.16
N GLN A 19 -23.44 -16.34 22.30
CA GLN A 19 -24.06 -17.04 23.42
C GLN A 19 -23.05 -17.47 24.49
N GLY A 20 -21.78 -17.07 24.39
CA GLY A 20 -20.77 -17.33 25.43
C GLY A 20 -19.78 -18.44 25.13
N ALA A 21 -19.70 -18.95 23.88
CA ALA A 21 -18.61 -19.85 23.53
C ALA A 21 -17.25 -19.16 23.71
N ALA A 22 -16.30 -19.85 24.35
CA ALA A 22 -14.99 -19.27 24.67
C ALA A 22 -14.09 -19.20 23.43
N ILE A 23 -13.32 -18.11 23.30
CA ILE A 23 -12.32 -17.95 22.23
C ILE A 23 -10.94 -18.02 22.87
N ARG A 24 -10.16 -19.07 22.55
CA ARG A 24 -8.79 -19.26 23.09
C ARG A 24 -7.69 -19.16 22.04
N ASP A 25 -8.04 -19.50 20.80
CA ASP A 25 -7.13 -19.46 19.67
C ASP A 25 -7.15 -18.07 19.01
N ARG A 26 -5.96 -17.58 18.67
CA ARG A 26 -5.79 -16.22 18.13
C ARG A 26 -6.28 -16.09 16.68
N TYR A 27 -6.29 -17.17 15.91
CA TYR A 27 -6.85 -17.16 14.56
C TYR A 27 -8.38 -17.16 14.62
N VAL A 28 -8.97 -17.94 15.53
CA VAL A 28 -10.41 -17.88 15.81
C VAL A 28 -10.82 -16.47 16.27
N LEU A 29 -10.05 -15.83 17.17
CA LEU A 29 -10.30 -14.44 17.56
C LEU A 29 -10.23 -13.48 16.37
N LYS A 30 -9.20 -13.61 15.53
CA LYS A 30 -9.02 -12.75 14.36
C LYS A 30 -10.21 -12.85 13.42
N ASP A 31 -10.71 -14.06 13.18
CA ASP A 31 -11.85 -14.29 12.29
C ASP A 31 -13.16 -13.81 12.92
N PHE A 32 -13.39 -14.09 14.22
CA PHE A 32 -14.52 -13.53 14.98
C PHE A 32 -14.58 -12.00 14.84
N LEU A 33 -13.46 -11.32 15.11
CA LEU A 33 -13.36 -9.87 14.99
C LEU A 33 -13.49 -9.39 13.53
N GLU A 34 -13.07 -10.18 12.54
CA GLU A 34 -13.27 -9.84 11.12
C GLU A 34 -14.76 -9.72 10.80
N TYR A 35 -15.57 -10.72 11.14
CA TYR A 35 -17.01 -10.69 10.84
C TYR A 35 -17.75 -9.64 11.68
N VAL A 36 -17.47 -9.54 12.98
CA VAL A 36 -18.10 -8.52 13.85
C VAL A 36 -17.78 -7.11 13.35
N HIS A 37 -16.52 -6.82 13.03
CA HIS A 37 -16.14 -5.48 12.56
C HIS A 37 -16.65 -5.18 11.16
N ILE A 38 -16.74 -6.15 10.24
CA ILE A 38 -17.38 -5.92 8.93
C ILE A 38 -18.86 -5.62 9.13
N GLN A 39 -19.56 -6.42 9.95
CA GLN A 39 -20.98 -6.22 10.21
C GLN A 39 -21.26 -4.83 10.79
N GLN A 40 -20.52 -4.41 11.81
CA GLN A 40 -20.79 -3.14 12.50
C GLN A 40 -20.16 -1.92 11.85
N GLY A 41 -18.95 -2.06 11.32
CA GLY A 41 -18.17 -0.95 10.79
C GLY A 41 -18.43 -0.65 9.32
N LEU A 42 -18.94 -1.63 8.56
CA LEU A 42 -19.14 -1.49 7.12
C LEU A 42 -20.59 -1.72 6.70
N LEU A 43 -21.20 -2.85 7.09
CA LEU A 43 -22.55 -3.22 6.62
C LEU A 43 -23.68 -2.50 7.36
N ALA A 44 -23.58 -2.33 8.68
CA ALA A 44 -24.57 -1.61 9.47
C ALA A 44 -24.72 -0.11 9.08
N PRO A 45 -23.64 0.66 8.85
CA PRO A 45 -23.75 2.04 8.38
C PRO A 45 -24.03 2.15 6.86
N TYR A 46 -24.11 1.03 6.14
CA TYR A 46 -24.34 1.06 4.69
C TYR A 46 -25.78 1.44 4.37
N ASP A 47 -25.93 2.51 3.59
CA ASP A 47 -27.18 2.93 2.96
C ASP A 47 -26.91 3.38 1.50
N SER A 48 -27.93 3.90 0.83
CA SER A 48 -27.82 4.41 -0.55
C SER A 48 -26.82 5.56 -0.71
N SER A 49 -26.56 6.32 0.36
CA SER A 49 -25.59 7.43 0.40
C SER A 49 -24.17 7.00 0.80
N TYR A 50 -24.00 5.76 1.30
CA TYR A 50 -22.71 5.26 1.75
C TYR A 50 -21.64 5.44 0.66
N PRO A 51 -20.53 6.12 0.97
CA PRO A 51 -19.50 6.44 -0.01
C PRO A 51 -18.62 5.21 -0.24
N LEU A 52 -19.04 4.30 -1.14
CA LEU A 52 -18.31 3.06 -1.44
C LEU A 52 -16.84 3.33 -1.80
N VAL A 53 -15.97 2.39 -1.42
CA VAL A 53 -14.55 2.45 -1.74
C VAL A 53 -14.35 2.08 -3.20
N GLU A 54 -13.68 2.95 -3.95
CA GLU A 54 -13.23 2.58 -5.29
C GLU A 54 -12.11 1.54 -5.15
N PRO A 55 -12.13 0.40 -5.86
CA PRO A 55 -11.14 -0.67 -5.66
C PRO A 55 -9.68 -0.16 -5.70
N ARG A 56 -9.38 0.81 -6.57
CA ARG A 56 -8.04 1.44 -6.67
C ARG A 56 -7.55 2.11 -5.38
N GLU A 57 -8.42 2.51 -4.47
CA GLU A 57 -8.03 3.05 -3.16
C GLU A 57 -7.40 1.98 -2.26
N LEU A 58 -7.67 0.69 -2.54
CA LEU A 58 -7.03 -0.45 -1.91
C LEU A 58 -5.72 -0.84 -2.61
N LEU A 59 -5.34 -0.23 -3.73
CA LEU A 59 -3.95 -0.32 -4.14
C LEU A 59 -3.10 0.43 -3.11
N PRO A 60 -1.88 -0.04 -2.82
CA PRO A 60 -0.96 0.76 -2.03
C PRO A 60 -0.91 2.16 -2.65
N SER A 61 -1.34 3.17 -1.89
CA SER A 61 -1.40 4.57 -2.34
C SER A 61 -0.47 5.44 -1.51
N PHE A 62 0.09 6.47 -2.15
CA PHE A 62 1.04 7.42 -1.57
C PHE A 62 0.34 8.70 -1.08
N GLU A 63 -0.97 8.79 -1.23
CA GLU A 63 -1.70 10.05 -1.09
C GLU A 63 -2.45 10.13 0.23
N LYS A 64 -2.56 11.37 0.72
CA LYS A 64 -3.46 11.71 1.81
C LYS A 64 -4.89 11.61 1.29
N ASN A 65 -5.79 10.99 2.04
CA ASN A 65 -7.23 11.17 1.82
C ASN A 65 -7.64 12.50 2.47
N PHE A 66 -8.15 13.43 1.67
CA PHE A 66 -8.62 14.73 2.14
C PHE A 66 -10.08 14.73 2.60
N ALA A 67 -10.84 13.69 2.25
CA ALA A 67 -12.23 13.54 2.67
C ALA A 67 -12.31 12.79 4.01
N GLU A 68 -13.00 13.38 4.99
CA GLU A 68 -13.40 12.72 6.24
C GLU A 68 -14.93 12.59 6.28
N TYR A 69 -15.42 11.37 6.48
CA TYR A 69 -16.84 11.08 6.60
C TYR A 69 -17.21 10.98 8.08
N HIS A 70 -17.35 12.12 8.76
CA HIS A 70 -17.53 12.18 10.22
C HIS A 70 -18.75 11.42 10.76
N HIS A 71 -19.75 11.18 9.91
CA HIS A 71 -20.94 10.40 10.25
C HIS A 71 -20.70 8.88 10.26
N LEU A 72 -19.59 8.40 9.68
CA LEU A 72 -19.26 6.99 9.62
C LEU A 72 -18.54 6.53 10.90
N PRO A 73 -18.70 5.25 11.28
CA PRO A 73 -18.04 4.71 12.45
C PRO A 73 -16.52 4.69 12.29
N SER A 74 -15.83 4.69 13.43
CA SER A 74 -14.39 4.52 13.48
C SER A 74 -13.97 3.82 14.76
N PHE A 75 -12.87 3.08 14.73
CA PHE A 75 -12.37 2.43 15.94
C PHE A 75 -10.89 2.13 15.85
N SER A 76 -10.30 1.80 16.99
CA SER A 76 -9.01 1.13 17.08
C SER A 76 -9.11 0.01 18.10
N LEU A 77 -8.39 -1.08 17.82
CA LEU A 77 -8.33 -2.24 18.69
C LEU A 77 -6.93 -2.83 18.66
N ALA A 78 -6.45 -3.24 19.82
CA ALA A 78 -5.31 -4.12 19.97
C ALA A 78 -5.76 -5.41 20.65
N ALA A 79 -5.27 -6.55 20.20
CA ALA A 79 -5.43 -7.82 20.86
C ALA A 79 -4.09 -8.50 21.11
N PHE A 80 -3.89 -9.08 22.30
CA PHE A 80 -2.65 -9.73 22.73
C PHE A 80 -2.89 -11.19 23.08
N ASN A 81 -2.07 -12.10 22.56
CA ASN A 81 -2.15 -13.53 22.87
C ASN A 81 -1.48 -13.88 24.22
N ARG A 82 -1.70 -13.03 25.23
CA ARG A 82 -1.18 -13.14 26.60
C ARG A 82 -2.06 -12.30 27.56
N PRO A 83 -1.95 -12.47 28.88
CA PRO A 83 -2.50 -11.53 29.85
C PRO A 83 -1.92 -10.12 29.72
N LEU A 84 -2.69 -9.12 30.17
CA LEU A 84 -2.23 -7.74 30.27
C LEU A 84 -1.49 -7.51 31.58
N SER A 85 -0.47 -6.66 31.51
CA SER A 85 0.30 -6.21 32.67
C SER A 85 0.32 -4.69 32.71
N TYR A 86 -0.51 -4.10 33.57
CA TYR A 86 -0.73 -2.65 33.59
C TYR A 86 0.56 -1.83 33.73
N GLN A 87 1.57 -2.35 34.45
CA GLN A 87 2.85 -1.68 34.65
C GLN A 87 3.84 -1.90 33.50
N GLU A 88 3.75 -3.02 32.80
CA GLU A 88 4.71 -3.41 31.76
C GLU A 88 4.24 -3.03 30.35
N GLU A 89 2.94 -2.72 30.18
CA GLU A 89 2.42 -2.28 28.89
C GLU A 89 3.07 -0.96 28.46
N ILE A 90 3.47 -0.92 27.19
CA ILE A 90 4.09 0.26 26.54
C ILE A 90 3.08 1.35 26.14
N PHE A 91 1.85 1.27 26.67
CA PHE A 91 0.72 2.13 26.35
C PHE A 91 -0.21 2.25 27.57
N GLN A 92 -0.93 3.37 27.67
CA GLN A 92 -1.89 3.60 28.76
C GLN A 92 -3.29 3.18 28.33
N PHE A 93 -4.08 2.65 29.26
CA PHE A 93 -5.46 2.23 29.07
C PHE A 93 -6.18 2.19 30.41
N ASP A 94 -7.50 2.07 30.38
CA ASP A 94 -8.29 1.72 31.56
C ASP A 94 -8.48 0.21 31.57
N LEU A 95 -7.94 -0.46 32.59
CA LEU A 95 -8.08 -1.90 32.79
C LEU A 95 -9.55 -2.24 33.03
N LEU A 96 -10.02 -3.42 32.61
CA LEU A 96 -11.30 -3.98 33.00
C LEU A 96 -11.06 -5.30 33.74
N HIS A 97 -11.90 -5.61 34.71
CA HIS A 97 -11.80 -6.85 35.49
C HIS A 97 -12.92 -7.80 35.13
N THR A 98 -12.62 -9.09 35.01
CA THR A 98 -13.65 -10.10 34.76
C THR A 98 -14.58 -10.22 35.98
N GLN A 99 -15.81 -10.69 35.76
CA GLN A 99 -16.72 -10.96 36.88
C GLN A 99 -16.16 -12.03 37.82
N GLU A 100 -15.36 -12.98 37.32
CA GLU A 100 -14.70 -14.01 38.13
C GLU A 100 -13.69 -13.40 39.12
N GLU A 101 -12.95 -12.37 38.70
CA GLU A 101 -11.89 -11.74 39.52
C GLU A 101 -12.44 -10.75 40.55
N GLY A 102 -13.47 -9.97 40.21
CA GLY A 102 -13.97 -8.87 41.06
C GLY A 102 -15.45 -8.94 41.43
N GLY A 103 -16.15 -10.02 41.06
CA GLY A 103 -17.56 -10.24 41.38
C GLY A 103 -18.48 -9.10 40.88
N LYS A 104 -19.56 -8.83 41.64
CA LYS A 104 -20.49 -7.73 41.31
C LYS A 104 -19.85 -6.34 41.34
N LYS A 105 -18.75 -6.18 42.07
CA LYS A 105 -18.02 -4.92 42.15
C LYS A 105 -17.34 -4.62 40.81
N ALA A 106 -16.73 -5.61 40.16
CA ALA A 106 -16.13 -5.47 38.84
C ALA A 106 -17.15 -5.02 37.78
N LEU A 107 -18.38 -5.54 37.79
CA LEU A 107 -19.43 -5.12 36.85
C LEU A 107 -19.68 -3.60 36.93
N ARG A 108 -19.83 -3.08 38.15
CA ARG A 108 -20.05 -1.65 38.38
C ARG A 108 -18.82 -0.82 38.03
N GLU A 109 -17.64 -1.25 38.45
CA GLU A 109 -16.38 -0.53 38.19
C GLU A 109 -16.07 -0.47 36.69
N ASN A 110 -16.32 -1.55 35.94
CA ASN A 110 -16.13 -1.57 34.49
C ASN A 110 -17.08 -0.59 33.79
N LEU A 111 -18.34 -0.49 34.23
CA LEU A 111 -19.27 0.52 33.74
C LEU A 111 -18.74 1.93 34.02
N ASP A 112 -18.33 2.19 35.26
CA ASP A 112 -17.81 3.48 35.70
C ASP A 112 -16.51 3.87 34.99
N ARG A 113 -15.74 2.91 34.47
CA ARG A 113 -14.56 3.13 33.61
C ARG A 113 -14.93 3.47 32.16
N ILE A 114 -15.99 2.89 31.60
CA ILE A 114 -16.38 3.13 30.18
C ILE A 114 -17.20 4.41 30.03
N ILE A 115 -18.17 4.67 30.92
CA ILE A 115 -19.12 5.79 30.82
C ILE A 115 -18.47 7.17 30.60
N PRO A 116 -17.36 7.53 31.27
CA PRO A 116 -16.73 8.84 31.10
C PRO A 116 -16.27 9.11 29.66
N HIS A 117 -15.92 8.06 28.93
CA HIS A 117 -15.39 8.12 27.56
C HIS A 117 -16.45 8.08 26.47
N LEU A 118 -17.72 7.92 26.84
CA LEU A 118 -18.85 7.99 25.92
C LEU A 118 -19.41 9.40 25.86
N ASP A 119 -19.94 9.76 24.69
CA ASP A 119 -20.76 10.95 24.49
C ASP A 119 -21.92 10.97 25.48
N ARG A 120 -22.29 12.17 25.96
CA ARG A 120 -23.29 12.34 27.03
C ARG A 120 -24.62 11.64 26.71
N ASP A 121 -25.02 11.68 25.44
CA ASP A 121 -26.30 11.14 24.97
C ASP A 121 -26.34 9.60 24.95
N LEU A 122 -25.17 8.95 24.86
CA LEU A 122 -25.05 7.49 24.85
C LEU A 122 -25.02 6.87 26.25
N ARG A 123 -24.67 7.65 27.27
CA ARG A 123 -24.46 7.16 28.65
C ARG A 123 -25.72 6.52 29.28
N PRO A 124 -26.94 7.09 29.16
CA PRO A 124 -28.13 6.49 29.75
C PRO A 124 -28.45 5.13 29.10
N GLY A 125 -28.40 5.05 27.77
CA GLY A 125 -28.65 3.81 27.03
C GLY A 125 -27.62 2.73 27.35
N PHE A 126 -26.34 3.10 27.45
CA PHE A 126 -25.28 2.19 27.85
C PHE A 126 -25.52 1.60 29.25
N LYS A 127 -25.81 2.46 30.24
CA LYS A 127 -26.10 2.03 31.62
C LYS A 127 -27.27 1.07 31.67
N GLN A 128 -28.38 1.42 31.03
CA GLN A 128 -29.59 0.59 31.04
C GLN A 128 -29.34 -0.80 30.46
N ARG A 129 -28.56 -0.88 29.37
CA ARG A 129 -28.32 -2.11 28.62
C ARG A 129 -27.32 -3.05 29.29
N PHE A 130 -26.32 -2.50 29.99
CA PHE A 130 -25.19 -3.28 30.51
C PHE A 130 -25.06 -3.29 32.05
N ALA A 131 -26.02 -2.73 32.80
CA ALA A 131 -25.98 -2.69 34.27
C ALA A 131 -25.68 -4.03 34.96
N ALA A 132 -26.11 -5.14 34.36
CA ALA A 132 -26.00 -6.50 34.91
C ALA A 132 -25.25 -7.48 34.01
N LYS A 133 -24.54 -7.00 32.98
CA LYS A 133 -23.80 -7.83 32.01
C LYS A 133 -22.29 -7.74 32.26
N ASP A 134 -21.56 -8.85 32.08
CA ASP A 134 -20.09 -8.83 32.13
C ASP A 134 -19.52 -8.21 30.85
N LEU A 135 -19.15 -6.93 30.92
CA LEU A 135 -18.57 -6.17 29.82
C LEU A 135 -17.29 -6.81 29.22
N THR A 136 -16.61 -7.69 29.95
CA THR A 136 -15.38 -8.35 29.49
C THR A 136 -15.66 -9.53 28.56
N GLU A 137 -16.89 -10.04 28.52
CA GLU A 137 -17.26 -11.18 27.68
C GLU A 137 -17.40 -10.81 26.21
N LEU A 138 -16.73 -11.58 25.34
CA LEU A 138 -16.82 -11.37 23.89
C LEU A 138 -18.21 -11.69 23.33
N ALA A 139 -19.05 -12.42 24.07
CA ALA A 139 -20.45 -12.61 23.74
C ALA A 139 -21.21 -11.29 23.64
N HIS A 140 -20.85 -10.29 24.45
CA HIS A 140 -21.46 -8.97 24.46
C HIS A 140 -20.73 -7.96 23.58
N TYR A 141 -19.58 -8.33 23.00
CA TYR A 141 -18.71 -7.39 22.29
C TYR A 141 -19.39 -6.72 21.09
N GLN A 142 -20.22 -7.46 20.35
CA GLN A 142 -21.00 -6.88 19.27
C GLN A 142 -22.00 -5.85 19.80
N GLU A 143 -22.78 -6.16 20.84
CA GLU A 143 -23.72 -5.19 21.43
C GLU A 143 -22.97 -3.95 21.98
N LEU A 144 -21.77 -4.16 22.54
CA LEU A 144 -20.90 -3.08 23.00
C LEU A 144 -20.38 -2.20 21.86
N GLY A 145 -20.18 -2.76 20.68
CA GLY A 145 -19.65 -2.05 19.51
C GLY A 145 -20.43 -0.77 19.16
N GLU A 146 -21.74 -0.74 19.40
CA GLU A 146 -22.60 0.45 19.23
C GLU A 146 -22.14 1.65 20.09
N PHE A 147 -21.40 1.40 21.17
CA PHE A 147 -20.86 2.42 22.06
C PHE A 147 -19.35 2.55 21.90
N LEU A 148 -18.63 1.43 21.77
CA LEU A 148 -17.17 1.45 21.70
C LEU A 148 -16.64 2.10 20.41
N PHE A 149 -17.45 2.19 19.35
CA PHE A 149 -17.08 2.86 18.09
C PHE A 149 -17.21 4.38 18.15
N HIS A 150 -17.81 4.91 19.22
CA HIS A 150 -17.86 6.35 19.51
C HIS A 150 -16.69 6.81 20.39
N MET A 151 -15.83 5.90 20.82
CA MET A 151 -14.63 6.27 21.58
C MET A 151 -13.49 6.69 20.66
N ASP A 152 -12.75 7.71 21.09
CA ASP A 152 -11.60 8.22 20.33
C ASP A 152 -10.40 7.27 20.33
N ARG A 153 -10.27 6.46 21.39
CA ARG A 153 -9.11 5.63 21.72
C ARG A 153 -9.40 4.14 21.59
N ALA A 154 -8.35 3.33 21.69
CA ALA A 154 -8.43 1.92 21.33
C ALA A 154 -9.06 1.03 22.42
N GLN A 155 -9.64 -0.08 21.96
CA GLN A 155 -10.07 -1.20 22.80
C GLN A 155 -8.94 -2.23 22.92
N VAL A 156 -8.90 -2.97 24.02
CA VAL A 156 -7.85 -3.96 24.28
C VAL A 156 -8.47 -5.32 24.62
N ILE A 157 -8.21 -6.30 23.77
CA ILE A 157 -8.56 -7.70 24.01
C ILE A 157 -7.30 -8.46 24.43
N ALA A 158 -7.40 -9.31 25.44
CA ALA A 158 -6.27 -10.11 25.90
C ALA A 158 -6.75 -11.38 26.56
N LYS A 159 -5.82 -12.26 26.92
CA LYS A 159 -6.15 -13.50 27.63
C LYS A 159 -6.38 -13.23 29.12
N ASP A 160 -7.45 -13.78 29.67
CA ASP A 160 -7.61 -13.89 31.11
C ASP A 160 -6.74 -15.03 31.69
N HIS A 161 -6.87 -15.27 33.00
CA HIS A 161 -6.15 -16.32 33.71
C HIS A 161 -6.54 -17.75 33.27
N ARG A 162 -7.69 -17.93 32.59
CA ARG A 162 -8.14 -19.20 32.01
C ARG A 162 -7.65 -19.39 30.57
N GLY A 163 -7.01 -18.36 30.01
CA GLY A 163 -6.53 -18.33 28.63
C GLY A 163 -7.60 -17.96 27.61
N ASP A 164 -8.78 -17.52 28.07
CA ASP A 164 -9.87 -17.07 27.21
C ASP A 164 -9.66 -15.60 26.83
N PHE A 165 -9.93 -15.25 25.57
CA PHE A 165 -9.88 -13.87 25.14
C PHE A 165 -11.09 -13.09 25.68
N ARG A 166 -10.80 -11.95 26.32
CA ARG A 166 -11.77 -11.05 26.96
C ARG A 166 -11.45 -9.60 26.58
N LEU A 167 -12.45 -8.72 26.62
CA LEU A 167 -12.24 -7.27 26.56
C LEU A 167 -11.70 -6.82 27.93
N LEU A 168 -10.39 -6.64 28.03
CA LEU A 168 -9.70 -6.35 29.30
C LEU A 168 -9.18 -4.91 29.39
N GLY A 169 -9.38 -4.10 28.35
CA GLY A 169 -9.03 -2.68 28.42
C GLY A 169 -9.81 -1.82 27.44
N VAL A 170 -9.99 -0.56 27.82
CA VAL A 170 -10.63 0.48 27.01
C VAL A 170 -9.82 1.77 27.06
N TYR A 171 -10.17 2.70 26.18
CA TYR A 171 -9.55 4.02 26.09
C TYR A 171 -8.01 3.99 25.96
N ALA A 172 -7.49 2.99 25.23
CA ALA A 172 -6.08 2.73 25.10
C ALA A 172 -5.35 3.70 24.15
N SER A 173 -4.18 4.14 24.57
CA SER A 173 -3.42 5.24 23.99
C SER A 173 -2.16 4.73 23.30
N PHE A 174 -2.25 4.51 22.00
CA PHE A 174 -1.11 3.99 21.24
C PHE A 174 0.04 5.02 21.18
N PRO A 175 1.28 4.63 21.55
CA PRO A 175 2.42 5.54 21.55
C PRO A 175 2.75 6.02 20.13
N SER A 176 2.94 7.33 19.98
CA SER A 176 3.16 8.01 18.68
C SER A 176 4.41 8.89 18.67
N ASP A 177 5.60 8.29 18.80
CA ASP A 177 6.87 9.03 18.59
C ASP A 177 7.25 9.08 17.10
N LEU A 178 6.46 9.84 16.33
CA LEU A 178 6.63 9.91 14.88
C LEU A 178 7.98 10.49 14.49
N ASP A 179 8.42 11.59 15.11
CA ASP A 179 9.66 12.28 14.72
C ASP A 179 10.90 11.39 14.91
N THR A 180 11.02 10.73 16.06
CA THR A 180 12.13 9.81 16.33
C THR A 180 12.10 8.62 15.38
N GLU A 181 10.91 8.07 15.10
CA GLU A 181 10.76 6.95 14.16
C GLU A 181 11.11 7.34 12.74
N LEU A 182 10.71 8.51 12.26
CA LEU A 182 11.07 9.02 10.93
C LEU A 182 12.57 9.21 10.79
N LYS A 183 13.19 9.87 11.77
CA LYS A 183 14.63 10.10 11.78
C LYS A 183 15.41 8.78 11.81
N THR A 184 14.99 7.82 12.64
CA THR A 184 15.65 6.53 12.77
C THR A 184 15.46 5.67 11.51
N PHE A 185 14.23 5.63 10.99
CA PHE A 185 13.92 4.85 9.81
C PHE A 185 14.58 5.42 8.56
N GLY A 186 14.52 6.73 8.31
CA GLY A 186 15.15 7.36 7.15
C GLY A 186 16.66 7.19 7.11
N ARG A 187 17.34 7.24 8.27
CA ARG A 187 18.76 6.88 8.39
C ARG A 187 19.01 5.42 8.02
N SER A 188 18.16 4.50 8.49
CA SER A 188 18.27 3.07 8.15
C SER A 188 18.04 2.77 6.66
N LEU A 189 17.29 3.63 5.96
CA LEU A 189 17.09 3.57 4.51
C LEU A 189 18.24 4.23 3.73
N GLY A 190 19.14 4.95 4.41
CA GLY A 190 20.20 5.73 3.78
C GLY A 190 19.72 7.00 3.08
N LYS A 191 18.51 7.49 3.38
CA LYS A 191 17.93 8.69 2.74
C LYS A 191 18.56 9.99 3.23
N PHE A 192 19.01 10.04 4.48
CA PHE A 192 19.72 11.20 5.04
C PHE A 192 20.67 10.78 6.17
N LYS A 193 21.68 11.62 6.45
CA LYS A 193 22.64 11.44 7.54
C LYS A 193 22.25 12.29 8.76
N ARG A 194 22.94 12.09 9.89
CA ARG A 194 22.77 12.97 11.07
C ARG A 194 23.25 14.38 10.72
N LEU A 195 22.52 15.40 11.20
CA LEU A 195 22.81 16.82 11.02
C LEU A 195 22.79 17.33 9.56
N ASP A 196 22.25 16.54 8.62
CA ASP A 196 22.03 16.96 7.23
C ASP A 196 20.58 17.46 7.06
N SER A 197 20.34 18.69 7.51
CA SER A 197 19.01 19.31 7.48
C SER A 197 18.44 19.47 6.05
N PRO A 198 19.21 19.92 5.04
CA PRO A 198 18.68 20.06 3.68
C PRO A 198 18.20 18.74 3.08
N THR A 199 18.96 17.65 3.24
CA THR A 199 18.53 16.34 2.74
C THR A 199 17.37 15.79 3.57
N TYR A 200 17.35 16.01 4.89
CA TYR A 200 16.22 15.61 5.73
C TYR A 200 14.93 16.31 5.28
N GLU A 201 14.95 17.62 5.04
CA GLU A 201 13.77 18.37 4.59
C GLU A 201 13.21 17.83 3.27
N ARG A 202 14.10 17.53 2.31
CA ARG A 202 13.73 16.97 1.01
C ARG A 202 13.15 15.56 1.10
N GLU A 203 13.77 14.68 1.89
CA GLU A 203 13.48 13.24 1.89
C GLU A 203 12.48 12.80 2.99
N ARG A 204 12.26 13.61 4.04
CA ARG A 204 11.43 13.21 5.20
C ARG A 204 10.02 12.77 4.79
N TYR A 205 9.46 13.40 3.76
CA TYR A 205 8.11 13.07 3.31
C TYR A 205 8.08 11.67 2.69
N PHE A 206 9.04 11.34 1.81
CA PHE A 206 9.16 10.01 1.25
C PHE A 206 9.29 8.96 2.36
N VAL A 207 10.16 9.22 3.34
CA VAL A 207 10.39 8.29 4.46
C VAL A 207 9.10 8.07 5.26
N TYR A 208 8.33 9.12 5.53
CA TYR A 208 7.05 9.00 6.23
C TYR A 208 6.03 8.21 5.42
N GLN A 209 5.93 8.53 4.13
CA GLN A 209 5.02 7.86 3.22
C GLN A 209 5.32 6.36 3.10
N PHE A 210 6.59 6.01 2.89
CA PHE A 210 7.04 4.63 2.82
C PHE A 210 6.82 3.89 4.14
N LEU A 211 7.06 4.56 5.28
CA LEU A 211 6.79 3.99 6.60
C LEU A 211 5.31 3.68 6.79
N MET A 212 4.43 4.62 6.50
CA MET A 212 2.98 4.41 6.66
C MET A 212 2.46 3.32 5.73
N GLU A 213 2.96 3.31 4.50
CA GLU A 213 2.59 2.30 3.52
C GLU A 213 3.01 0.88 3.96
N LEU A 214 4.19 0.69 4.59
CA LEU A 214 4.59 -0.63 5.14
C LEU A 214 3.54 -1.26 6.07
N TYR A 215 2.75 -0.42 6.74
CA TYR A 215 1.69 -0.81 7.67
C TYR A 215 0.29 -0.59 7.06
N GLY A 216 0.19 -0.45 5.74
CA GLY A 216 -1.09 -0.37 5.03
C GLY A 216 -1.81 0.96 5.18
N PHE A 217 -1.22 2.00 5.75
CA PHE A 217 -1.94 3.26 5.97
C PHE A 217 -1.51 4.34 4.98
N PRO A 218 -2.44 5.18 4.48
CA PRO A 218 -2.06 6.47 3.91
C PRO A 218 -1.54 7.38 5.02
N ILE A 219 -0.77 8.42 4.67
CA ILE A 219 -0.51 9.52 5.61
C ILE A 219 -1.85 10.22 5.87
N ALA A 220 -2.40 10.05 7.06
CA ALA A 220 -3.72 10.55 7.42
C ALA A 220 -3.82 10.77 8.94
N ALA A 221 -5.05 10.88 9.44
CA ALA A 221 -5.40 11.09 10.84
C ALA A 221 -4.50 10.36 11.86
N GLU A 222 -4.33 10.98 13.02
CA GLU A 222 -3.46 10.55 14.12
C GLU A 222 -3.66 9.07 14.46
N ARG A 223 -4.91 8.60 14.55
CA ARG A 223 -5.26 7.21 14.88
C ARG A 223 -4.52 6.16 14.03
N ARG A 224 -4.42 6.38 12.72
CA ARG A 224 -3.72 5.45 11.80
C ARG A 224 -2.21 5.51 11.99
N THR A 225 -1.68 6.72 12.18
CA THR A 225 -0.26 6.92 12.45
C THR A 225 0.13 6.22 13.75
N SER A 226 -0.60 6.44 14.83
CA SER A 226 -0.36 5.79 16.12
C SER A 226 -0.48 4.26 16.03
N ALA A 227 -1.47 3.73 15.30
CA ALA A 227 -1.58 2.30 15.09
C ALA A 227 -0.40 1.69 14.31
N ALA A 228 0.08 2.38 13.26
CA ALA A 228 1.25 1.95 12.49
C ALA A 228 2.52 1.92 13.36
N LEU A 229 2.76 2.99 14.13
CA LEU A 229 3.92 3.11 15.01
C LEU A 229 3.85 2.11 16.17
N PHE A 230 2.66 1.87 16.71
CA PHE A 230 2.44 0.87 17.75
C PHE A 230 2.70 -0.54 17.25
N ALA A 231 2.09 -0.94 16.13
CA ALA A 231 2.35 -2.24 15.51
C ALA A 231 3.84 -2.43 15.17
N ARG A 232 4.50 -1.38 14.69
CA ARG A 232 5.96 -1.37 14.47
C ARG A 232 6.75 -1.67 15.74
N LYS A 233 6.41 -1.02 16.86
CA LYS A 233 7.06 -1.24 18.15
C LYS A 233 6.81 -2.67 18.64
N LEU A 234 5.58 -3.16 18.55
CA LEU A 234 5.22 -4.55 18.91
C LEU A 234 5.98 -5.58 18.06
N SER A 235 6.12 -5.38 16.76
CA SER A 235 6.92 -6.26 15.89
C SER A 235 8.40 -6.30 16.25
N ARG A 236 8.97 -5.19 16.74
CA ARG A 236 10.36 -5.17 17.25
C ARG A 236 10.49 -5.93 18.56
N LEU A 237 9.48 -5.85 19.43
CA LEU A 237 9.39 -6.59 20.68
C LEU A 237 9.04 -8.08 20.49
N LYS A 238 8.78 -8.52 19.24
CA LYS A 238 8.36 -9.89 18.93
C LYS A 238 7.07 -10.29 19.64
N GLU A 239 6.18 -9.34 19.89
CA GLU A 239 4.88 -9.60 20.49
C GLU A 239 3.95 -10.33 19.52
N GLN A 240 3.06 -11.17 20.06
CA GLN A 240 1.97 -11.79 19.29
C GLN A 240 0.71 -10.94 19.43
N TYR A 241 0.44 -10.13 18.41
CA TYR A 241 -0.61 -9.13 18.45
C TYR A 241 -1.49 -9.11 17.21
N LEU A 242 -2.68 -8.52 17.36
CA LEU A 242 -3.55 -8.10 16.27
C LEU A 242 -3.94 -6.64 16.53
N VAL A 243 -3.66 -5.75 15.59
CA VAL A 243 -4.16 -4.36 15.61
C VAL A 243 -5.19 -4.20 14.51
N LYS A 244 -6.38 -3.69 14.81
CA LYS A 244 -7.42 -3.38 13.82
C LYS A 244 -7.82 -1.92 13.93
N VAL A 245 -7.97 -1.26 12.78
CA VAL A 245 -8.34 0.16 12.70
C VAL A 245 -9.36 0.35 11.59
N LEU A 246 -10.43 1.08 11.91
CA LEU A 246 -11.35 1.66 10.92
C LEU A 246 -11.27 3.18 11.05
N GLY A 247 -10.95 3.86 9.95
CA GLY A 247 -10.90 5.32 9.91
C GLY A 247 -12.00 5.92 9.05
N GLN A 248 -12.52 7.06 9.48
CA GLN A 248 -13.59 7.78 8.79
C GLN A 248 -13.22 8.26 7.38
N SER A 249 -11.92 8.38 7.05
CA SER A 249 -11.49 8.86 5.72
C SER A 249 -11.24 7.77 4.68
N ASP A 250 -11.02 6.51 5.06
CA ASP A 250 -10.70 5.43 4.12
C ASP A 250 -11.77 4.33 4.10
N ARG A 251 -12.69 4.32 5.07
CA ARG A 251 -13.86 3.42 5.10
C ARG A 251 -13.46 1.95 4.98
N THR A 252 -12.25 1.67 5.47
CA THR A 252 -11.57 0.41 5.28
C THR A 252 -11.09 -0.07 6.65
N ILE A 253 -11.40 -1.32 6.97
CA ILE A 253 -10.85 -1.98 8.14
C ILE A 253 -9.45 -2.46 7.78
N THR A 254 -8.43 -1.87 8.38
CA THR A 254 -7.04 -2.32 8.25
C THR A 254 -6.70 -3.22 9.43
N SER A 255 -6.23 -4.44 9.15
CA SER A 255 -5.78 -5.42 10.14
C SER A 255 -4.28 -5.64 10.01
N LEU A 256 -3.56 -5.53 11.12
CA LEU A 256 -2.12 -5.78 11.26
C LEU A 256 -1.92 -6.97 12.19
N SER A 257 -1.49 -8.11 11.65
CA SER A 257 -1.30 -9.35 12.44
C SER A 257 0.19 -9.67 12.61
N GLY A 258 0.65 -9.64 13.86
CA GLY A 258 2.02 -9.97 14.27
C GLY A 258 2.22 -11.44 14.68
N PHE A 259 1.28 -12.34 14.34
CA PHE A 259 1.26 -13.71 14.87
C PHE A 259 2.51 -14.53 14.58
N ASP A 260 3.10 -14.35 13.40
CA ASP A 260 4.34 -15.04 12.99
C ASP A 260 5.62 -14.37 13.52
N GLN A 261 5.51 -13.28 14.28
CA GLN A 261 6.65 -12.51 14.84
C GLN A 261 7.70 -12.11 13.77
N LYS A 262 7.27 -11.97 12.52
CA LYS A 262 8.05 -11.47 11.39
C LYS A 262 8.44 -10.01 11.62
N LYS A 263 9.39 -9.52 10.81
CA LYS A 263 9.86 -8.12 10.86
C LYS A 263 8.71 -7.11 10.66
N TYR A 264 7.79 -7.45 9.76
CA TYR A 264 6.58 -6.66 9.49
C TYR A 264 5.35 -7.54 9.77
N PRO A 265 4.25 -6.95 10.26
CA PRO A 265 2.99 -7.68 10.43
C PRO A 265 2.38 -8.04 9.07
N LEU A 266 1.52 -9.06 9.02
CA LEU A 266 0.62 -9.25 7.89
C LEU A 266 -0.34 -8.06 7.81
N VAL A 267 -0.45 -7.44 6.63
CA VAL A 267 -1.41 -6.35 6.38
C VAL A 267 -2.58 -6.91 5.56
N GLU A 268 -3.78 -6.69 6.07
CA GLU A 268 -5.03 -7.00 5.37
C GLU A 268 -5.96 -5.78 5.42
N LYS A 269 -6.70 -5.54 4.33
CA LYS A 269 -7.71 -4.49 4.25
C LYS A 269 -9.04 -5.05 3.80
N THR A 270 -10.12 -4.64 4.46
CA THR A 270 -11.48 -5.01 4.08
C THR A 270 -12.35 -3.78 3.91
N ALA A 271 -13.09 -3.69 2.80
CA ALA A 271 -13.98 -2.57 2.48
C ALA A 271 -15.20 -3.01 1.67
N LEU A 272 -16.22 -2.15 1.62
CA LEU A 272 -17.33 -2.27 0.67
C LEU A 272 -16.96 -1.57 -0.63
N ILE A 273 -17.11 -2.28 -1.74
CA ILE A 273 -16.84 -1.77 -3.08
C ILE A 273 -18.07 -1.95 -3.96
N SER A 274 -18.23 -1.13 -5.01
CA SER A 274 -19.11 -1.45 -6.13
C SER A 274 -18.31 -2.17 -7.21
N LEU A 275 -18.79 -3.33 -7.66
CA LEU A 275 -18.20 -4.01 -8.81
C LEU A 275 -18.59 -3.27 -10.11
N PRO A 276 -17.60 -2.97 -10.99
CA PRO A 276 -17.89 -2.43 -12.31
C PRO A 276 -18.82 -3.36 -13.08
N LYS A 277 -19.79 -2.79 -13.80
CA LYS A 277 -20.80 -3.55 -14.56
C LYS A 277 -20.18 -4.63 -15.46
N ALA A 278 -19.17 -4.28 -16.24
CA ALA A 278 -18.47 -5.21 -17.13
C ALA A 278 -17.82 -6.40 -16.40
N LEU A 279 -17.37 -6.20 -15.16
CA LEU A 279 -16.78 -7.27 -14.35
C LEU A 279 -17.87 -8.17 -13.75
N ALA A 280 -18.98 -7.58 -13.30
CA ALA A 280 -20.13 -8.32 -12.81
C ALA A 280 -20.75 -9.20 -13.91
N GLU A 281 -20.85 -8.68 -15.14
CA GLU A 281 -21.34 -9.45 -16.31
C GLU A 281 -20.41 -10.61 -16.70
N ALA A 282 -19.10 -10.44 -16.52
CA ALA A 282 -18.12 -11.49 -16.80
C ALA A 282 -18.11 -12.62 -15.75
N LEU A 283 -18.74 -12.40 -14.58
CA LEU A 283 -18.69 -13.31 -13.43
C LEU A 283 -20.11 -13.52 -12.87
N PRO A 284 -21.01 -14.15 -13.65
CA PRO A 284 -22.41 -14.34 -13.26
C PRO A 284 -22.54 -15.16 -11.98
N HIS A 285 -21.57 -16.03 -11.67
CA HIS A 285 -21.58 -16.87 -10.47
C HIS A 285 -21.59 -16.05 -9.18
N LEU A 286 -21.06 -14.82 -9.17
CA LEU A 286 -21.12 -13.94 -7.99
C LEU A 286 -22.57 -13.56 -7.66
N TRP A 287 -23.39 -13.40 -8.69
CA TRP A 287 -24.83 -13.17 -8.54
C TRP A 287 -25.53 -14.46 -8.13
N ASP A 288 -25.32 -15.53 -8.89
CA ASP A 288 -26.00 -16.81 -8.70
C ASP A 288 -25.74 -17.41 -7.31
N GLN A 289 -24.57 -17.16 -6.76
CA GLN A 289 -24.16 -17.64 -5.43
C GLN A 289 -24.32 -16.59 -4.32
N GLY A 290 -24.91 -15.42 -4.59
CA GLY A 290 -25.28 -14.46 -3.53
C GLY A 290 -24.15 -13.63 -2.92
N PHE A 291 -23.02 -13.42 -3.62
CA PHE A 291 -21.86 -12.68 -3.10
C PHE A 291 -22.08 -11.16 -2.95
N TYR A 292 -23.20 -10.62 -3.45
CA TYR A 292 -23.52 -9.20 -3.32
C TYR A 292 -24.22 -8.90 -1.99
N ALA A 293 -23.68 -7.96 -1.22
CA ALA A 293 -24.36 -7.38 -0.06
C ALA A 293 -25.55 -6.48 -0.50
N ASP A 294 -25.42 -5.83 -1.66
CA ASP A 294 -26.49 -5.11 -2.35
C ASP A 294 -26.38 -5.42 -3.85
N PRO A 295 -27.28 -6.27 -4.39
CA PRO A 295 -27.24 -6.66 -5.79
C PRO A 295 -27.50 -5.50 -6.77
N GLU A 296 -28.37 -4.55 -6.44
CA GLU A 296 -28.73 -3.44 -7.32
C GLU A 296 -27.54 -2.51 -7.58
N ARG A 297 -26.80 -2.19 -6.50
CA ARG A 297 -25.58 -1.37 -6.55
C ARG A 297 -24.31 -2.18 -6.79
N ARG A 298 -24.43 -3.51 -6.96
CA ARG A 298 -23.34 -4.48 -7.11
C ARG A 298 -22.30 -4.36 -5.99
N VAL A 299 -22.76 -4.17 -4.76
CA VAL A 299 -21.89 -4.00 -3.60
C VAL A 299 -21.40 -5.34 -3.12
N ALA A 300 -20.09 -5.46 -2.98
CA ALA A 300 -19.41 -6.65 -2.49
C ALA A 300 -18.42 -6.30 -1.38
N ILE A 301 -18.17 -7.27 -0.50
CA ILE A 301 -17.19 -7.15 0.59
C ILE A 301 -15.84 -7.63 0.05
N LEU A 302 -14.93 -6.70 -0.24
CA LEU A 302 -13.60 -7.04 -0.75
C LEU A 302 -12.58 -7.03 0.38
N LYS A 303 -11.84 -8.13 0.50
CA LYS A 303 -10.64 -8.24 1.32
C LYS A 303 -9.40 -8.35 0.45
N VAL A 304 -8.35 -7.63 0.84
CA VAL A 304 -7.06 -7.58 0.14
C VAL A 304 -5.95 -7.87 1.13
N THR A 305 -5.06 -8.80 0.77
CA THR A 305 -3.86 -9.13 1.55
C THR A 305 -2.63 -8.59 0.83
N TYR A 306 -1.70 -8.02 1.62
CA TYR A 306 -0.49 -7.40 1.10
C TYR A 306 0.76 -8.07 1.62
N GLN A 307 1.83 -7.93 0.82
CA GLN A 307 3.20 -8.29 1.19
C GLN A 307 4.05 -7.03 1.26
N GLN A 308 4.86 -6.91 2.32
CA GLN A 308 5.83 -5.85 2.47
C GLN A 308 7.12 -6.11 1.71
N HIS A 309 7.68 -5.02 1.15
CA HIS A 309 9.00 -5.01 0.51
C HIS A 309 9.97 -4.12 1.28
N LYS A 310 11.22 -4.57 1.38
CA LYS A 310 12.31 -3.72 1.88
C LYS A 310 12.65 -2.72 0.78
N TYR A 311 12.78 -1.45 1.16
CA TYR A 311 13.27 -0.42 0.26
C TYR A 311 14.64 -0.79 -0.33
N ASN A 312 14.73 -0.73 -1.66
CA ASN A 312 16.00 -0.78 -2.38
C ASN A 312 16.19 0.50 -3.20
N ARG A 313 17.20 1.30 -2.86
CA ARG A 313 17.51 2.55 -3.57
C ARG A 313 17.90 2.37 -5.04
N PHE A 314 18.27 1.16 -5.42
CA PHE A 314 18.73 0.84 -6.77
C PHE A 314 17.64 0.28 -7.67
N ASN A 315 16.42 0.11 -7.17
CA ASN A 315 15.29 -0.26 -8.02
C ASN A 315 15.03 0.90 -8.99
N VAL A 316 14.76 0.56 -10.26
CA VAL A 316 14.62 1.53 -11.35
C VAL A 316 13.56 2.57 -11.00
N LEU A 317 12.42 2.10 -10.51
CA LEU A 317 11.38 2.90 -9.90
C LEU A 317 11.36 2.66 -8.40
N GLU A 318 11.19 3.73 -7.61
CA GLU A 318 11.13 3.60 -6.16
C GLU A 318 10.07 2.58 -5.73
N ASP A 319 10.43 1.74 -4.77
CA ASP A 319 9.56 0.70 -4.27
C ASP A 319 8.29 1.27 -3.65
N ARG A 320 7.16 0.65 -3.99
CA ARG A 320 6.01 0.57 -3.08
C ARG A 320 6.43 -0.29 -1.91
N ALA A 321 6.13 0.16 -0.70
CA ALA A 321 6.32 -0.64 0.49
C ALA A 321 5.45 -1.91 0.49
N LEU A 322 4.32 -1.92 -0.24
CA LEU A 322 3.42 -3.06 -0.34
C LEU A 322 3.18 -3.52 -1.78
N ALA A 323 2.88 -4.80 -1.95
CA ALA A 323 2.25 -5.37 -3.14
C ALA A 323 1.04 -6.21 -2.76
N VAL A 324 0.02 -6.20 -3.62
CA VAL A 324 -1.18 -7.05 -3.46
C VAL A 324 -0.84 -8.49 -3.83
N VAL A 325 -1.05 -9.41 -2.89
CA VAL A 325 -0.80 -10.85 -3.07
C VAL A 325 -2.06 -11.69 -3.12
N LYS A 326 -3.15 -11.24 -2.48
CA LYS A 326 -4.44 -11.96 -2.49
C LYS A 326 -5.60 -10.97 -2.51
N GLN A 327 -6.67 -11.33 -3.21
CA GLN A 327 -7.95 -10.65 -3.23
C GLN A 327 -9.04 -11.68 -3.00
N GLU A 328 -10.03 -11.34 -2.18
CA GLU A 328 -11.12 -12.25 -1.81
C GLU A 328 -12.42 -11.45 -1.72
N ILE A 329 -13.48 -11.91 -2.40
CA ILE A 329 -14.84 -11.45 -2.07
C ILE A 329 -15.38 -12.34 -0.95
N ILE A 330 -15.87 -11.70 0.11
CA ILE A 330 -16.48 -12.37 1.25
C ILE A 330 -18.00 -12.44 1.03
N HIS A 331 -18.55 -13.64 1.09
CA HIS A 331 -19.99 -13.85 1.02
C HIS A 331 -20.69 -13.26 2.26
N PRO A 332 -21.74 -12.43 2.10
CA PRO A 332 -22.34 -11.67 3.19
C PRO A 332 -23.08 -12.51 4.25
N TYR A 333 -23.42 -13.77 3.96
CA TYR A 333 -24.19 -14.64 4.87
C TYR A 333 -23.40 -15.79 5.50
N HIS A 334 -22.73 -16.64 4.71
CA HIS A 334 -21.90 -17.74 5.23
C HIS A 334 -20.39 -17.44 5.30
N GLY A 335 -19.93 -16.25 4.88
CA GLY A 335 -18.53 -15.83 4.98
C GLY A 335 -17.54 -16.54 4.05
N GLY A 336 -18.04 -17.34 3.11
CA GLY A 336 -17.24 -18.03 2.10
C GLY A 336 -16.47 -17.05 1.21
N ARG A 337 -15.36 -17.52 0.61
CA ARG A 337 -14.42 -16.66 -0.12
C ARG A 337 -14.37 -17.03 -1.58
N ASP A 338 -14.61 -16.05 -2.45
CA ASP A 338 -14.28 -16.16 -3.87
C ASP A 338 -12.92 -15.50 -4.14
N THR A 339 -11.99 -16.26 -4.70
CA THR A 339 -10.63 -15.80 -5.06
C THR A 339 -10.39 -15.77 -6.56
N SER A 340 -11.44 -15.95 -7.37
CA SER A 340 -11.35 -15.98 -8.84
C SER A 340 -11.02 -14.60 -9.44
N LEU A 341 -11.10 -13.56 -8.62
CA LEU A 341 -11.10 -12.17 -9.01
C LEU A 341 -9.75 -11.47 -8.88
N ASN A 342 -9.42 -10.68 -9.91
CA ASN A 342 -8.34 -9.71 -9.87
C ASN A 342 -8.85 -8.30 -10.23
N ILE A 343 -9.50 -7.66 -9.27
CA ILE A 343 -10.14 -6.34 -9.43
C ILE A 343 -9.07 -5.22 -9.54
N LEU A 344 -7.95 -5.40 -8.86
CA LEU A 344 -6.96 -4.34 -8.67
C LEU A 344 -5.89 -4.22 -9.77
N LYS A 345 -5.59 -5.31 -10.50
CA LYS A 345 -4.49 -5.33 -11.50
C LYS A 345 -4.97 -5.31 -12.96
N ASP A 346 -6.19 -4.85 -13.24
CA ASP A 346 -6.72 -4.82 -14.62
C ASP A 346 -6.08 -3.70 -15.48
N THR A 347 -5.21 -4.11 -16.41
CA THR A 347 -4.54 -3.24 -17.40
C THR A 347 -5.53 -2.63 -18.41
N LYS A 348 -6.62 -3.30 -18.76
CA LYS A 348 -7.61 -2.77 -19.73
C LYS A 348 -8.34 -1.58 -19.14
N ARG A 349 -8.79 -1.69 -17.89
CA ARG A 349 -9.41 -0.57 -17.15
C ARG A 349 -8.47 0.62 -17.04
N PHE A 350 -7.20 0.36 -16.78
CA PHE A 350 -6.18 1.40 -16.67
C PHE A 350 -6.00 2.19 -17.98
N LEU A 351 -5.92 1.51 -19.13
CA LEU A 351 -5.82 2.16 -20.43
C LEU A 351 -7.10 2.92 -20.80
N LYS A 352 -8.28 2.39 -20.44
CA LYS A 352 -9.55 3.10 -20.62
C LYS A 352 -9.57 4.39 -19.81
N GLU A 353 -9.18 4.34 -18.54
CA GLU A 353 -9.11 5.53 -17.67
C GLU A 353 -8.19 6.60 -18.27
N LEU A 354 -7.01 6.20 -18.75
CA LEU A 354 -6.09 7.12 -19.45
C LEU A 354 -6.74 7.74 -20.69
N THR A 355 -7.53 6.96 -21.43
CA THR A 355 -8.27 7.44 -22.61
C THR A 355 -9.28 8.51 -22.21
N ASP A 356 -10.08 8.24 -21.18
CA ASP A 356 -11.12 9.14 -20.70
C ASP A 356 -10.49 10.44 -20.18
N ILE A 357 -9.34 10.36 -19.49
CA ILE A 357 -8.59 11.55 -19.03
C ILE A 357 -8.13 12.38 -20.23
N VAL A 358 -7.49 11.76 -21.22
CA VAL A 358 -6.98 12.45 -22.41
C VAL A 358 -8.10 13.12 -23.22
N ARG A 359 -9.27 12.49 -23.28
CA ARG A 359 -10.47 13.05 -23.94
C ARG A 359 -11.17 14.13 -23.14
N GLY A 360 -10.92 14.23 -21.84
CA GLY A 360 -11.62 15.15 -20.94
C GLY A 360 -12.99 14.63 -20.47
N GLU A 361 -13.21 13.33 -20.59
CA GLU A 361 -14.44 12.61 -20.23
C GLU A 361 -14.35 12.00 -18.83
N HIS A 362 -13.18 12.07 -18.18
CA HIS A 362 -12.97 11.48 -16.86
C HIS A 362 -13.63 12.32 -15.76
N GLY A 363 -14.55 11.69 -15.02
CA GLY A 363 -15.28 12.29 -13.89
C GLY A 363 -14.77 11.89 -12.50
N GLY A 364 -13.58 11.27 -12.40
CA GLY A 364 -12.96 10.93 -11.12
C GLY A 364 -12.19 12.10 -10.50
N THR A 365 -11.71 11.91 -9.27
CA THR A 365 -10.92 12.91 -8.55
C THR A 365 -9.46 12.47 -8.34
N ILE A 366 -8.55 13.44 -8.26
CA ILE A 366 -7.15 13.20 -7.91
C ILE A 366 -6.54 14.41 -7.20
N SER A 367 -5.59 14.17 -6.28
CA SER A 367 -4.87 15.27 -5.65
C SER A 367 -3.68 15.71 -6.49
N TYR A 368 -3.64 16.99 -6.87
CA TYR A 368 -2.51 17.60 -7.54
C TYR A 368 -1.65 18.37 -6.53
N ARG A 369 -0.34 18.09 -6.55
CA ARG A 369 0.67 18.67 -5.64
C ARG A 369 0.29 18.63 -4.15
N ARG A 370 -0.59 17.71 -3.74
CA ARG A 370 -1.07 17.52 -2.35
C ARG A 370 -1.76 18.75 -1.75
N ALA A 371 -2.21 19.69 -2.59
CA ALA A 371 -2.84 20.93 -2.17
C ALA A 371 -4.21 21.14 -2.86
N GLU A 372 -4.35 20.65 -4.09
CA GLU A 372 -5.54 20.85 -4.91
C GLU A 372 -6.22 19.49 -5.14
N LEU A 373 -7.53 19.39 -4.90
CA LEU A 373 -8.34 18.25 -5.30
C LEU A 373 -8.98 18.56 -6.65
N LEU A 374 -8.54 17.88 -7.70
CA LEU A 374 -9.11 18.00 -9.03
C LEU A 374 -10.29 17.04 -9.17
N ALA A 375 -11.39 17.51 -9.77
CA ALA A 375 -12.59 16.72 -10.03
C ALA A 375 -13.07 16.81 -11.50
N SER A 376 -12.27 17.45 -12.36
CA SER A 376 -12.60 17.72 -13.75
C SER A 376 -11.38 17.49 -14.65
N THR A 377 -11.64 17.07 -15.89
CA THR A 377 -10.64 16.98 -16.98
C THR A 377 -11.09 17.78 -18.21
N LYS A 378 -12.07 18.67 -18.05
CA LYS A 378 -12.75 19.38 -19.15
C LYS A 378 -11.82 20.36 -19.85
N THR A 379 -11.16 21.25 -19.10
CA THR A 379 -10.21 22.21 -19.67
C THR A 379 -8.82 21.60 -19.87
N HIS A 380 -8.02 22.15 -20.78
CA HIS A 380 -6.64 21.67 -20.99
C HIS A 380 -5.74 21.87 -19.76
N GLU A 381 -5.93 22.95 -19.00
CA GLU A 381 -5.19 23.18 -17.75
C GLU A 381 -5.50 22.08 -16.72
N GLU A 382 -6.79 21.85 -16.43
CA GLU A 382 -7.23 20.80 -15.52
C GLU A 382 -6.72 19.43 -15.99
N ARG A 383 -6.80 19.16 -17.29
CA ARG A 383 -6.34 17.90 -17.87
C ARG A 383 -4.83 17.70 -17.73
N LEU A 384 -4.02 18.74 -17.91
CA LEU A 384 -2.57 18.66 -17.69
C LEU A 384 -2.24 18.44 -16.21
N LYS A 385 -2.88 19.17 -15.29
CA LYS A 385 -2.71 18.94 -13.84
C LYS A 385 -3.12 17.51 -13.45
N PHE A 386 -4.25 17.04 -13.99
CA PHE A 386 -4.75 15.69 -13.74
C PHE A 386 -3.79 14.63 -14.28
N LEU A 387 -3.30 14.79 -15.52
CA LEU A 387 -2.30 13.90 -16.12
C LEU A 387 -1.00 13.89 -15.32
N SER A 388 -0.52 15.03 -14.84
CA SER A 388 0.69 15.09 -14.00
C SER A 388 0.50 14.28 -12.70
N ALA A 389 -0.60 14.53 -11.99
CA ALA A 389 -0.93 13.79 -10.77
C ALA A 389 -1.07 12.28 -11.05
N TRP A 390 -1.76 11.94 -12.15
CA TRP A 390 -2.04 10.56 -12.52
C TRP A 390 -0.77 9.81 -12.94
N LEU A 391 0.13 10.44 -13.71
CA LEU A 391 1.41 9.85 -14.09
C LEU A 391 2.29 9.62 -12.87
N THR A 392 2.40 10.60 -11.98
CA THR A 392 3.13 10.47 -10.70
C THR A 392 2.59 9.30 -9.88
N LYS A 393 1.26 9.20 -9.75
CA LYS A 393 0.59 8.12 -9.00
C LYS A 393 0.80 6.74 -9.62
N ASN A 394 0.79 6.65 -10.94
CA ASN A 394 0.78 5.38 -11.67
C ASN A 394 2.10 5.04 -12.35
N GLN A 395 3.15 5.82 -12.11
CA GLN A 395 4.48 5.65 -12.69
C GLN A 395 5.03 4.22 -12.55
N ARG A 396 4.93 3.61 -11.36
CA ARG A 396 5.37 2.22 -11.16
C ARG A 396 4.55 1.24 -11.99
N ARG A 397 3.22 1.40 -12.03
CA ARG A 397 2.34 0.50 -12.79
C ARG A 397 2.69 0.59 -14.27
N LEU A 398 2.72 1.80 -14.83
CA LEU A 398 3.13 2.06 -16.21
C LEU A 398 4.51 1.50 -16.52
N GLY A 399 5.51 1.80 -15.69
CA GLY A 399 6.88 1.35 -15.92
C GLY A 399 7.06 -0.17 -15.92
N THR A 400 6.16 -0.92 -15.26
CA THR A 400 6.21 -2.39 -15.18
C THR A 400 5.30 -3.11 -16.18
N TYR A 401 4.59 -2.38 -17.04
CA TYR A 401 3.71 -2.99 -18.05
C TYR A 401 4.45 -3.83 -19.07
N SER A 402 3.72 -4.69 -19.79
CA SER A 402 4.25 -5.34 -20.98
C SER A 402 4.56 -4.28 -22.04
N GLN A 403 5.50 -4.58 -22.94
CA GLN A 403 5.88 -3.69 -24.03
C GLN A 403 4.66 -3.22 -24.83
N GLU A 404 3.73 -4.12 -25.12
CA GLU A 404 2.50 -3.82 -25.87
C GLU A 404 1.60 -2.81 -25.13
N SER A 405 1.32 -3.05 -23.86
CA SER A 405 0.48 -2.16 -23.05
C SER A 405 1.15 -0.80 -22.81
N PHE A 406 2.47 -0.80 -22.65
CA PHE A 406 3.25 0.42 -22.50
C PHE A 406 3.22 1.28 -23.77
N GLU A 407 3.46 0.69 -24.95
CA GLU A 407 3.41 1.42 -26.21
C GLU A 407 1.99 1.94 -26.53
N ALA A 408 0.94 1.20 -26.15
CA ALA A 408 -0.44 1.68 -26.26
C ALA A 408 -0.68 2.94 -25.41
N ALA A 409 -0.25 2.93 -24.14
CA ALA A 409 -0.35 4.09 -23.25
C ALA A 409 0.47 5.28 -23.76
N LYS A 410 1.71 5.03 -24.20
CA LYS A 410 2.62 6.04 -24.75
C LYS A 410 2.06 6.68 -26.01
N LYS A 411 1.52 5.89 -26.95
CA LYS A 411 0.87 6.41 -28.16
C LYS A 411 -0.30 7.32 -27.81
N MET A 412 -1.15 6.92 -26.88
CA MET A 412 -2.31 7.70 -26.43
C MET A 412 -1.92 9.04 -25.82
N LEU A 413 -0.93 9.06 -24.93
CA LEU A 413 -0.40 10.28 -24.32
C LEU A 413 0.23 11.21 -25.36
N ASN A 414 1.02 10.66 -26.28
CA ASN A 414 1.66 11.44 -27.33
C ASN A 414 0.65 12.06 -28.31
N THR A 415 -0.45 11.36 -28.63
CA THR A 415 -1.53 11.92 -29.47
C THR A 415 -2.07 13.22 -28.89
N TYR A 416 -2.14 13.35 -27.57
CA TYR A 416 -2.60 14.56 -26.90
C TYR A 416 -1.48 15.60 -26.72
N LEU A 417 -0.36 15.19 -26.12
CA LEU A 417 0.72 16.11 -25.72
C LEU A 417 1.48 16.71 -26.91
N LEU A 418 1.49 16.01 -28.05
CA LEU A 418 2.16 16.45 -29.29
C LEU A 418 1.18 16.93 -30.36
N ASN A 419 -0.12 17.08 -30.03
CA ASN A 419 -1.11 17.56 -30.99
C ASN A 419 -0.79 18.99 -31.42
N ARG A 420 -0.73 19.23 -32.73
CA ARG A 420 -0.48 20.56 -33.30
C ARG A 420 -1.59 21.55 -32.97
N GLU A 421 -2.84 21.08 -32.88
CA GLU A 421 -4.01 21.91 -32.57
C GLU A 421 -3.99 22.46 -31.15
N HIS A 422 -3.26 21.81 -30.23
CA HIS A 422 -3.19 22.22 -28.83
C HIS A 422 -1.99 23.14 -28.52
N ARG A 423 -1.14 23.45 -29.52
CA ARG A 423 0.10 24.22 -29.32
C ARG A 423 -0.13 25.58 -28.67
N GLU A 424 -1.10 26.34 -29.14
CA GLU A 424 -1.39 27.68 -28.58
C GLU A 424 -1.88 27.60 -27.14
N VAL A 425 -2.69 26.59 -26.82
CA VAL A 425 -3.20 26.35 -25.47
C VAL A 425 -2.07 25.92 -24.54
N PHE A 426 -1.21 24.99 -24.99
CA PHE A 426 -0.05 24.55 -24.22
C PHE A 426 0.99 25.65 -24.04
N ALA A 427 1.12 26.59 -24.97
CA ALA A 427 1.97 27.77 -24.79
C ALA A 427 1.50 28.66 -23.62
N LYS A 428 0.18 28.75 -23.39
CA LYS A 428 -0.38 29.46 -22.21
C LYS A 428 -0.11 28.74 -20.89
N HIS A 429 0.13 27.43 -20.93
CA HIS A 429 0.41 26.59 -19.77
C HIS A 429 1.77 25.86 -19.91
N ALA A 430 2.79 26.58 -20.39
CA ALA A 430 4.07 25.98 -20.80
C ALA A 430 4.75 25.17 -19.68
N GLU A 431 4.73 25.67 -18.45
CA GLU A 431 5.31 24.97 -17.29
C GLU A 431 4.58 23.66 -16.97
N LEU A 432 3.24 23.65 -17.04
CA LEU A 432 2.43 22.44 -16.82
C LEU A 432 2.64 21.42 -17.93
N HIS A 433 2.67 21.87 -19.19
CA HIS A 433 2.95 20.99 -20.33
C HIS A 433 4.35 20.37 -20.21
N ARG A 434 5.35 21.17 -19.87
CA ARG A 434 6.73 20.72 -19.63
C ARG A 434 6.79 19.69 -18.50
N GLU A 435 6.11 19.93 -17.39
CA GLU A 435 6.03 19.01 -16.24
C GLU A 435 5.52 17.63 -16.68
N VAL A 436 4.38 17.57 -17.38
CA VAL A 436 3.77 16.31 -17.84
C VAL A 436 4.70 15.58 -18.83
N VAL A 437 5.30 16.31 -19.77
CA VAL A 437 6.23 15.75 -20.77
C VAL A 437 7.48 15.18 -20.10
N GLN A 438 8.05 15.88 -19.10
CA GLN A 438 9.22 15.42 -18.34
C GLN A 438 8.90 14.15 -17.54
N GLN A 439 7.75 14.10 -16.88
CA GLN A 439 7.30 12.90 -16.16
C GLN A 439 7.11 11.71 -17.09
N LEU A 440 6.48 11.93 -18.26
CA LEU A 440 6.31 10.87 -19.26
C LEU A 440 7.66 10.35 -19.76
N ALA A 441 8.61 11.24 -20.04
CA ALA A 441 9.95 10.86 -20.48
C ALA A 441 10.69 10.05 -19.41
N TYR A 442 10.58 10.46 -18.14
CA TYR A 442 11.16 9.69 -17.04
C TYR A 442 10.54 8.30 -16.95
N VAL A 443 9.22 8.17 -17.01
CA VAL A 443 8.51 6.87 -16.96
C VAL A 443 8.96 5.98 -18.12
N PHE A 444 9.14 6.55 -19.32
CA PHE A 444 9.64 5.82 -20.48
C PHE A 444 11.08 5.34 -20.26
N GLN A 445 12.02 6.21 -19.91
CA GLN A 445 13.40 5.80 -19.63
C GLN A 445 13.47 4.72 -18.54
N ALA A 446 12.66 4.85 -17.48
CA ALA A 446 12.53 3.82 -16.46
C ALA A 446 11.97 2.49 -17.01
N HIS A 447 10.95 2.53 -17.86
CA HIS A 447 10.45 1.33 -18.53
C HIS A 447 11.53 0.66 -19.41
N GLN A 448 12.35 1.45 -20.10
CA GLN A 448 13.44 0.92 -20.91
C GLN A 448 14.49 0.15 -20.09
N LEU A 449 14.69 0.47 -18.79
CA LEU A 449 15.63 -0.25 -17.92
C LEU A 449 15.06 -1.56 -17.35
N GLN A 450 13.76 -1.84 -17.50
CA GLN A 450 13.13 -3.07 -16.97
C GLN A 450 13.79 -4.38 -17.42
N PRO A 451 14.21 -4.55 -18.71
CA PRO A 451 14.90 -5.76 -19.12
C PRO A 451 16.20 -5.98 -18.35
N LEU A 452 16.99 -4.92 -18.16
CA LEU A 452 18.24 -4.98 -17.39
C LEU A 452 17.98 -5.27 -15.90
N GLU A 453 16.94 -4.66 -15.32
CA GLU A 453 16.51 -4.93 -13.94
C GLU A 453 16.11 -6.39 -13.74
N LYS A 454 15.40 -7.01 -14.70
CA LYS A 454 15.04 -8.43 -14.64
C LYS A 454 16.25 -9.36 -14.71
N LEU A 455 17.31 -8.98 -15.43
CA LEU A 455 18.54 -9.78 -15.53
C LEU A 455 19.37 -9.74 -14.24
N SER A 456 19.36 -8.63 -13.52
CA SER A 456 20.09 -8.49 -12.25
C SER A 456 19.41 -9.20 -11.07
N GLN A 457 18.09 -9.38 -11.12
CA GLN A 457 17.32 -10.01 -10.05
C GLN A 457 17.71 -11.47 -9.81
N LYS A 458 17.85 -11.85 -8.52
CA LYS A 458 18.18 -13.22 -8.12
C LYS A 458 16.98 -14.17 -8.15
N ASP A 459 15.78 -13.63 -7.97
CA ASP A 459 14.52 -14.37 -7.80
C ASP A 459 13.77 -14.65 -9.12
N GLY A 460 14.39 -14.36 -10.27
CA GLY A 460 13.83 -14.61 -11.60
C GLY A 460 13.96 -16.09 -12.05
N PRO A 461 13.50 -16.43 -13.26
CA PRO A 461 13.75 -17.75 -13.86
C PRO A 461 15.24 -18.10 -13.75
N PRO A 462 15.61 -19.40 -13.60
CA PRO A 462 17.00 -19.81 -13.44
C PRO A 462 17.79 -19.60 -14.74
N ILE A 463 18.13 -18.34 -15.02
CA ILE A 463 19.01 -17.93 -16.11
C ILE A 463 20.43 -17.97 -15.55
N GLY A 464 21.28 -18.79 -16.18
CA GLY A 464 22.68 -18.92 -15.79
C GLY A 464 23.44 -17.58 -15.88
N PRO A 465 24.47 -17.35 -15.04
CA PRO A 465 25.19 -16.08 -14.97
C PRO A 465 25.68 -15.56 -16.33
N THR A 466 26.20 -16.45 -17.19
CA THR A 466 26.67 -16.09 -18.55
C THR A 466 25.56 -15.55 -19.45
N ARG A 467 24.36 -16.13 -19.40
CA ARG A 467 23.22 -15.63 -20.19
C ARG A 467 22.73 -14.28 -19.68
N ARG A 468 22.86 -14.02 -18.36
CA ARG A 468 22.55 -12.69 -17.80
C ARG A 468 23.51 -11.64 -18.32
N LEU A 469 24.81 -11.95 -18.36
CA LEU A 469 25.84 -11.09 -18.92
C LEU A 469 25.60 -10.81 -20.42
N GLU A 470 25.35 -11.85 -21.21
CA GLU A 470 25.06 -11.74 -22.65
C GLU A 470 23.85 -10.84 -22.90
N GLY A 471 22.75 -11.05 -22.16
CA GLY A 471 21.55 -10.21 -22.26
C GLY A 471 21.79 -8.76 -21.82
N ALA A 472 22.62 -8.54 -20.80
CA ALA A 472 22.95 -7.21 -20.32
C ALA A 472 23.84 -6.44 -21.32
N LEU A 473 24.83 -7.11 -21.91
CA LEU A 473 25.67 -6.53 -22.96
C LEU A 473 24.83 -6.15 -24.19
N ALA A 474 23.99 -7.07 -24.67
CA ALA A 474 23.10 -6.81 -25.80
C ALA A 474 22.15 -5.63 -25.52
N PHE A 475 21.67 -5.51 -24.27
CA PHE A 475 20.89 -4.35 -23.83
C PHE A 475 21.68 -3.05 -23.98
N LEU A 476 22.90 -2.97 -23.39
CA LEU A 476 23.75 -1.79 -23.45
C LEU A 476 24.07 -1.38 -24.89
N GLU A 477 24.41 -2.35 -25.75
CA GLU A 477 24.71 -2.11 -27.17
C GLU A 477 23.49 -1.55 -27.92
N SER A 478 22.31 -2.14 -27.69
CA SER A 478 21.07 -1.71 -28.35
C SER A 478 20.63 -0.31 -27.92
N LYS A 479 21.04 0.15 -26.73
CA LYS A 479 20.65 1.42 -26.11
C LYS A 479 21.78 2.44 -26.00
N LYS A 480 22.93 2.17 -26.62
CA LYS A 480 24.12 3.01 -26.49
C LYS A 480 23.91 4.48 -26.89
N ASP A 481 23.08 4.73 -27.91
CA ASP A 481 22.78 6.08 -28.39
C ASP A 481 21.71 6.79 -27.51
N GLU A 482 20.97 6.06 -26.68
CA GLU A 482 19.88 6.57 -25.84
C GLU A 482 20.32 6.79 -24.38
N LEU A 483 21.11 5.87 -23.81
CA LEU A 483 21.52 5.87 -22.40
C LEU A 483 22.22 7.17 -21.93
N PRO A 484 23.09 7.82 -22.73
CA PRO A 484 23.72 9.09 -22.32
C PRO A 484 22.70 10.20 -22.01
N TYR A 485 21.50 10.14 -22.60
CA TYR A 485 20.41 11.10 -22.42
C TYR A 485 19.42 10.70 -21.33
N PHE A 486 19.74 9.70 -20.51
CA PHE A 486 18.87 9.33 -19.40
C PHE A 486 18.96 10.37 -18.29
N TYR A 487 17.91 10.47 -17.47
CA TYR A 487 17.98 11.24 -16.23
C TYR A 487 19.13 10.70 -15.36
N PRO A 488 19.87 11.57 -14.64
CA PRO A 488 21.08 11.17 -13.91
C PRO A 488 20.84 10.00 -12.95
N ASP A 489 19.73 10.01 -12.21
CA ASP A 489 19.42 8.94 -11.27
C ASP A 489 19.04 7.62 -11.96
N LEU A 490 18.43 7.67 -13.16
CA LEU A 490 18.14 6.47 -13.95
C LEU A 490 19.42 5.90 -14.58
N PHE A 491 20.33 6.76 -15.03
CA PHE A 491 21.63 6.33 -15.53
C PHE A 491 22.47 5.70 -14.41
N ASP A 492 22.52 6.31 -13.23
CA ASP A 492 23.15 5.73 -12.04
C ASP A 492 22.56 4.35 -11.72
N LYS A 493 21.24 4.18 -11.81
CA LYS A 493 20.60 2.87 -11.65
C LYS A 493 21.03 1.88 -12.73
N CYS A 494 21.15 2.29 -13.98
CA CYS A 494 21.69 1.46 -15.07
C CYS A 494 23.10 0.93 -14.74
N VAL A 495 24.00 1.82 -14.29
CA VAL A 495 25.36 1.45 -13.85
C VAL A 495 25.31 0.43 -12.70
N ASN A 496 24.49 0.69 -11.68
CA ASN A 496 24.35 -0.23 -10.54
C ASN A 496 23.78 -1.59 -10.93
N LEU A 497 22.83 -1.66 -11.87
CA LEU A 497 22.27 -2.92 -12.36
C LEU A 497 23.33 -3.74 -13.11
N TRP A 498 24.15 -3.08 -13.92
CA TRP A 498 25.31 -3.70 -14.55
C TRP A 498 26.30 -4.26 -13.52
N ASP A 499 26.68 -3.45 -12.52
CA ASP A 499 27.58 -3.86 -11.45
C ASP A 499 27.04 -5.04 -10.62
N GLN A 500 25.73 -5.12 -10.42
CA GLN A 500 25.09 -6.27 -9.75
C GLN A 500 25.24 -7.57 -10.55
N ILE A 501 25.18 -7.51 -11.87
CA ILE A 501 25.41 -8.67 -12.75
C ILE A 501 26.88 -9.08 -12.67
N LEU A 502 27.80 -8.10 -12.70
CA LEU A 502 29.23 -8.33 -12.53
C LEU A 502 29.61 -8.79 -11.12
N ALA A 503 28.74 -8.63 -10.13
CA ALA A 503 29.02 -9.02 -8.76
C ALA A 503 29.14 -10.55 -8.57
N TYR A 504 28.82 -11.35 -9.60
CA TYR A 504 29.04 -12.79 -9.61
C TYR A 504 30.54 -13.12 -9.39
N PRO A 505 30.90 -13.95 -8.39
CA PRO A 505 32.30 -14.16 -8.00
C PRO A 505 33.23 -14.54 -9.16
N TYR A 506 32.76 -15.39 -10.06
CA TYR A 506 33.53 -15.82 -11.22
C TYR A 506 33.84 -14.67 -12.19
N PHE A 507 32.91 -13.73 -12.39
CA PHE A 507 33.14 -12.57 -13.26
C PHE A 507 34.12 -11.59 -12.62
N LYS A 508 34.00 -11.35 -11.31
CA LYS A 508 34.98 -10.54 -10.56
C LYS A 508 36.40 -11.07 -10.69
N GLU A 509 36.56 -12.39 -10.58
CA GLU A 509 37.86 -13.05 -10.74
C GLU A 509 38.37 -12.92 -12.18
N MET A 510 37.54 -13.20 -13.18
CA MET A 510 37.96 -13.11 -14.59
C MET A 510 38.36 -11.69 -15.01
N LEU A 511 37.74 -10.65 -14.44
CA LEU A 511 38.08 -9.26 -14.72
C LEU A 511 39.46 -8.85 -14.22
N THR A 512 40.10 -9.63 -13.33
CA THR A 512 41.48 -9.36 -12.90
C THR A 512 42.53 -10.06 -13.78
N TRP A 513 42.10 -10.89 -14.74
CA TRP A 513 43.02 -11.64 -15.59
C TRP A 513 43.69 -10.72 -16.62
N PRO A 514 45.03 -10.79 -16.75
CA PRO A 514 45.78 -9.91 -17.64
C PRO A 514 45.60 -10.27 -19.13
N GLU A 515 45.27 -11.53 -19.42
CA GLU A 515 45.14 -12.05 -20.78
C GLU A 515 43.90 -12.94 -20.94
N ALA A 516 43.46 -13.07 -22.19
CA ALA A 516 42.31 -13.89 -22.52
C ALA A 516 42.59 -15.38 -22.21
N PRO A 517 41.67 -16.08 -21.53
CA PRO A 517 41.87 -17.48 -21.17
C PRO A 517 41.94 -18.41 -22.40
N ALA A 518 42.58 -19.55 -22.22
CA ALA A 518 42.84 -20.52 -23.29
C ALA A 518 41.58 -21.28 -23.75
N THR A 519 40.61 -21.51 -22.87
CA THR A 519 39.41 -22.29 -23.23
C THR A 519 38.39 -21.42 -23.98
N PRO A 520 37.80 -21.89 -25.10
CA PRO A 520 36.91 -21.07 -25.93
C PRO A 520 35.72 -20.46 -25.18
N PHE A 521 35.10 -21.24 -24.28
CA PHE A 521 33.99 -20.76 -23.45
C PHE A 521 34.41 -19.62 -22.52
N ARG A 522 35.52 -19.79 -21.79
CA ARG A 522 36.01 -18.75 -20.87
C ARG A 522 36.47 -17.53 -21.65
N ARG A 523 37.06 -17.70 -22.83
CA ARG A 523 37.48 -16.59 -23.69
C ARG A 523 36.29 -15.73 -24.09
N ARG A 524 35.20 -16.35 -24.56
CA ARG A 524 33.96 -15.65 -24.89
C ARG A 524 33.39 -14.87 -23.70
N VAL A 525 33.38 -15.47 -22.51
CA VAL A 525 32.91 -14.79 -21.28
C VAL A 525 33.79 -13.60 -20.93
N TRP A 526 35.12 -13.76 -21.01
CA TRP A 526 36.08 -12.69 -20.76
C TRP A 526 35.92 -11.54 -21.75
N GLU A 527 35.78 -11.83 -23.04
CA GLU A 527 35.54 -10.83 -24.10
C GLU A 527 34.26 -10.03 -23.83
N MET A 528 33.15 -10.69 -23.47
CA MET A 528 31.91 -10.01 -23.10
C MET A 528 32.08 -9.09 -21.88
N LEU A 529 32.86 -9.52 -20.88
CA LEU A 529 33.14 -8.72 -19.68
C LEU A 529 33.94 -7.46 -20.01
N VAL A 530 35.03 -7.61 -20.77
CA VAL A 530 35.90 -6.50 -21.20
C VAL A 530 35.13 -5.53 -22.09
N GLN A 531 34.39 -6.06 -23.08
CA GLN A 531 33.57 -5.25 -23.97
C GLN A 531 32.52 -4.45 -23.20
N GLY A 532 31.80 -5.10 -22.27
CA GLY A 532 30.80 -4.43 -21.44
C GLY A 532 31.38 -3.36 -20.52
N GLN A 533 32.56 -3.58 -19.95
CA GLN A 533 33.26 -2.55 -19.15
C GLN A 533 33.67 -1.34 -19.99
N ASN A 534 34.25 -1.58 -21.18
CA ASN A 534 34.63 -0.50 -22.09
C ASN A 534 33.42 0.32 -22.54
N LEU A 535 32.33 -0.36 -22.92
CA LEU A 535 31.09 0.29 -23.31
C LEU A 535 30.49 1.11 -22.16
N MET A 536 30.45 0.57 -20.94
CA MET A 536 29.96 1.33 -19.78
C MET A 536 30.82 2.56 -19.48
N LYS A 537 32.13 2.47 -19.63
CA LYS A 537 33.04 3.61 -19.47
C LYS A 537 32.75 4.70 -20.50
N GLU A 538 32.61 4.33 -21.77
CA GLU A 538 32.24 5.25 -22.86
C GLU A 538 30.90 5.94 -22.57
N LEU A 539 29.89 5.16 -22.15
CA LEU A 539 28.57 5.70 -21.80
C LEU A 539 28.63 6.68 -20.63
N MET A 540 29.45 6.42 -19.61
CA MET A 540 29.63 7.33 -18.47
C MET A 540 30.26 8.66 -18.91
N GLU A 541 31.25 8.61 -19.80
CA GLU A 541 31.90 9.81 -20.35
C GLU A 541 30.91 10.64 -21.19
N GLN A 542 30.16 9.99 -22.07
CA GLN A 542 29.13 10.65 -22.90
C GLN A 542 28.00 11.24 -22.04
N HIS A 543 27.54 10.51 -21.02
CA HIS A 543 26.50 10.97 -20.11
C HIS A 543 26.93 12.24 -19.35
N LEU A 544 28.17 12.25 -18.84
CA LEU A 544 28.73 13.42 -18.17
C LEU A 544 28.81 14.63 -19.10
N GLN A 545 29.20 14.42 -20.36
CA GLN A 545 29.25 15.48 -21.36
C GLN A 545 27.86 16.09 -21.60
N VAL A 546 26.86 15.25 -21.90
CA VAL A 546 25.47 15.70 -22.16
C VAL A 546 24.92 16.51 -20.99
N HIS A 547 25.12 16.06 -19.75
CA HIS A 547 24.62 16.77 -18.56
C HIS A 547 25.39 18.06 -18.27
N THR A 548 26.69 18.09 -18.52
CA THR A 548 27.49 19.32 -18.38
C THR A 548 27.03 20.38 -19.38
N GLU A 549 26.74 19.98 -20.62
CA GLU A 549 26.17 20.88 -21.63
C GLU A 549 24.78 21.36 -21.24
N ALA A 550 23.95 20.48 -20.67
CA ALA A 550 22.62 20.86 -20.19
C ALA A 550 22.66 21.88 -19.05
N GLN A 551 23.58 21.72 -18.09
CA GLN A 551 23.80 22.68 -17.01
C GLN A 551 24.30 24.03 -17.51
N ARG A 552 24.98 24.08 -18.67
CA ARG A 552 25.44 25.30 -19.33
C ARG A 552 24.35 26.01 -20.15
N GLY A 553 23.11 25.53 -20.10
CA GLY A 553 21.95 26.15 -20.73
C GLY A 553 21.49 25.50 -22.04
N THR A 554 22.15 24.42 -22.50
CA THR A 554 21.65 23.61 -23.60
C THR A 554 20.38 22.87 -23.15
N PRO A 555 19.28 22.87 -23.92
CA PRO A 555 18.09 22.11 -23.53
C PRO A 555 18.42 20.62 -23.43
N PHE A 556 18.22 20.02 -22.25
CA PHE A 556 18.33 18.57 -22.10
C PHE A 556 17.26 17.90 -22.99
N PRO A 557 17.65 17.05 -23.95
CA PRO A 557 16.69 16.52 -24.89
C PRO A 557 15.83 15.47 -24.20
N VAL A 558 14.52 15.68 -24.25
CA VAL A 558 13.52 14.77 -23.66
C VAL A 558 13.52 13.40 -24.35
N LEU A 559 14.02 13.34 -25.60
CA LEU A 559 14.23 12.14 -26.39
C LEU A 559 15.62 12.21 -27.02
N ALA A 560 16.33 11.08 -27.11
CA ALA A 560 17.61 11.03 -27.81
C ALA A 560 17.47 11.59 -29.24
N PRO A 561 18.42 12.42 -29.72
CA PRO A 561 18.38 12.93 -31.08
C PRO A 561 18.39 11.74 -32.05
N LYS A 562 17.34 11.61 -32.87
CA LYS A 562 17.35 10.61 -33.95
C LYS A 562 18.50 10.96 -34.88
N LYS A 563 19.43 10.01 -35.10
CA LYS A 563 20.37 10.11 -36.22
C LYS A 563 19.53 10.35 -37.48
N GLN A 564 19.74 11.50 -38.13
CA GLN A 564 19.22 11.69 -39.48
C GLN A 564 19.86 10.60 -40.35
N PRO A 565 19.07 9.93 -41.21
CA PRO A 565 19.54 8.82 -42.03
C PRO A 565 20.71 9.20 -42.93
#